data_AF-A0A7S1C809-F1
#
_entry.id   AF-A0A7S1C809-F1
#
_cell.length_a   1.000
_cell.length_b   1.000
_cell.length_c   1.000
_cell.angle_alpha   90.00
_cell.angle_beta   90.00
_cell.angle_gamma   90.00
#
_symmetry.space_group_name_H-M   'P 1'
#
loop_
_entity.id
_entity.type
_entity.pdbx_description
1 polymer ?
#
loop_
_entity_poly.entity_id
_entity_poly.type
_entity_poly.pdbx_seq_one_letter_code
_entity_poly.pdbx_strand_id
1 'polypeptide(L)'
;ETSITIDDVVFVVDSGRVKENRYDNTNRMATLVECWVSMASAKQRRGRAGRVKPGICYHLFSSRRAKALSDYQLPEMLRVPLDELVLTIRVLDLGAPAEFLSEAVNPPSEHAINNSLEALRFLQALDEEDDDRLTALGYHLATLPVAPRIGKMILFGAIFRCLDPVLTVAAAMSFRSPFVAPLDKREQADEARRKFALDNSDHLTVLKAFNGWRETRGRGREEREFLFDNFLSRNTLSMISDMRRQFFDNLRGIGFVSLPRGGRSDRTEGARFGVSRAGGGGKYQDHASNPAGTYNAYADNLHLVKAVLCAGLYPNVAVVQLPQAGPDGRLPPMAEPKLLTRRGEVFLHPISVLFNCRSFGSRYLVYHEKVKTSKVYLRDASAVSPYPLLLFGGRVEVQHGESEITVDGWLAFRAHPKVAVLVKLLRRRMDELLRHQIQFPDQDITSHGSQLIDATAALLASEAVVSKPPAAGKKGAGGGGGGG
;
A
#
# COMPACT_ATOMS: atom_id res chain seq x y z
N GLU A 1 -8.07 10.34 23.47
CA GLU A 1 -7.31 10.61 24.70
C GLU A 1 -6.45 11.85 24.56
N THR A 2 -5.51 11.90 23.61
CA THR A 2 -4.54 13.00 23.47
C THR A 2 -4.88 14.00 22.36
N SER A 3 -5.42 13.54 21.24
CA SER A 3 -5.49 14.29 19.97
C SER A 3 -6.50 15.44 19.92
N ILE A 4 -7.50 15.47 20.79
CA ILE A 4 -8.57 16.47 20.79
C ILE A 4 -8.75 17.00 22.21
N THR A 5 -8.91 18.32 22.31
CA THR A 5 -9.34 19.01 23.51
C THR A 5 -10.76 19.49 23.31
N ILE A 6 -11.65 19.06 24.19
CA ILE A 6 -13.03 19.55 24.27
C ILE A 6 -13.09 20.33 25.57
N ASP A 7 -13.43 21.61 25.47
CA ASP A 7 -13.64 22.46 26.63
C ASP A 7 -14.98 22.10 27.30
N ASP A 8 -15.18 22.48 28.56
CA ASP A 8 -16.39 22.18 29.35
C ASP A 8 -16.68 20.70 29.70
N VAL A 9 -15.74 19.79 29.44
CA VAL A 9 -15.83 18.42 29.93
C VAL A 9 -15.59 18.38 31.45
N VAL A 10 -16.63 18.06 32.20
CA VAL A 10 -16.60 17.93 33.68
C VAL A 10 -16.76 16.48 34.14
N PHE A 11 -17.37 15.65 33.30
CA PHE A 11 -17.60 14.23 33.57
C PHE A 11 -16.97 13.38 32.49
N VAL A 12 -16.13 12.43 32.90
CA VAL A 12 -15.52 11.45 32.00
C VAL A 12 -15.97 10.07 32.43
N VAL A 13 -16.58 9.31 31.53
CA VAL A 13 -16.88 7.89 31.73
C VAL A 13 -15.82 7.09 30.98
N ASP A 14 -14.92 6.45 31.73
CA ASP A 14 -13.85 5.63 31.20
C ASP A 14 -14.24 4.15 31.26
N SER A 15 -14.50 3.55 30.10
CA SER A 15 -14.83 2.12 30.00
C SER A 15 -13.66 1.19 30.37
N GLY A 16 -12.43 1.71 30.48
CA GLY A 16 -11.22 0.91 30.73
C GLY A 16 -10.75 0.07 29.56
N ARG A 17 -11.43 0.16 28.40
CA ARG A 17 -11.11 -0.61 27.19
C ARG A 17 -10.63 0.33 26.08
N VAL A 18 -9.80 -0.20 25.21
CA VAL A 18 -9.32 0.49 24.01
C VAL A 18 -9.12 -0.54 22.90
N LYS A 19 -9.38 -0.12 21.65
CA LYS A 19 -8.97 -0.88 20.48
C LYS A 19 -7.58 -0.39 20.08
N GLU A 20 -6.62 -1.30 20.09
CA GLU A 20 -5.23 -1.01 19.76
C GLU A 20 -4.84 -1.81 18.52
N ASN A 21 -4.18 -1.15 17.57
CA ASN A 21 -3.55 -1.86 16.46
C ASN A 21 -2.28 -2.52 16.97
N ARG A 22 -2.24 -3.85 16.91
CA ARG A 22 -1.08 -4.66 17.24
C ARG A 22 -0.58 -5.37 16.00
N TYR A 23 0.72 -5.35 15.77
CA TYR A 23 1.29 -6.12 14.68
C TYR A 23 1.51 -7.57 15.11
N ASP A 24 0.87 -8.50 14.42
CA ASP A 24 1.11 -9.94 14.56
C ASP A 24 2.32 -10.31 13.70
N ASN A 25 3.48 -10.44 14.34
CA ASN A 25 4.74 -10.83 13.70
C ASN A 25 4.68 -12.23 13.07
N THR A 26 3.86 -13.14 13.60
CA THR A 26 3.70 -14.47 13.03
C THR A 26 2.95 -14.39 11.72
N ASN A 27 1.87 -13.61 11.67
CA ASN A 27 0.99 -13.51 10.50
C ASN A 27 1.28 -12.33 9.56
N ARG A 28 2.26 -11.49 9.90
CA ARG A 28 2.63 -10.24 9.22
C ARG A 28 1.43 -9.36 8.92
N MET A 29 0.59 -9.15 9.92
CA MET A 29 -0.63 -8.36 9.75
C MET A 29 -0.93 -7.52 10.97
N ALA A 30 -1.49 -6.33 10.74
CA ALA A 30 -2.08 -5.54 11.81
C ALA A 30 -3.39 -6.22 12.26
N THR A 31 -3.51 -6.46 13.56
CA THR A 31 -4.73 -6.95 14.19
C THR A 31 -5.25 -5.87 15.12
N LEU A 32 -6.51 -5.49 14.93
CA LEU A 32 -7.18 -4.57 15.85
C LEU A 32 -7.71 -5.38 17.04
N VAL A 33 -7.03 -5.27 18.17
CA VAL A 33 -7.36 -6.04 19.38
C VAL A 33 -7.99 -5.12 20.40
N GLU A 34 -9.09 -5.57 21.01
CA GLU A 34 -9.66 -4.88 22.16
C GLU A 34 -8.91 -5.29 23.43
N CYS A 35 -8.18 -4.35 24.01
CA CYS A 35 -7.35 -4.55 25.20
C CYS A 35 -7.78 -3.62 26.34
N TRP A 36 -7.25 -3.90 27.54
CA TRP A 36 -7.38 -2.99 28.67
C TRP A 36 -6.46 -1.78 28.48
N VAL A 37 -6.89 -0.62 28.95
CA VAL A 37 -6.04 0.59 28.97
C VAL A 37 -4.88 0.43 29.95
N SER A 38 -3.80 1.20 29.74
CA SER A 38 -2.75 1.35 30.75
C SER A 38 -3.22 2.27 31.88
N MET A 39 -2.54 2.20 33.04
CA MET A 39 -2.73 3.14 34.15
C MET A 39 -2.42 4.58 33.72
N ALA A 40 -1.37 4.77 32.92
CA ALA A 40 -1.06 6.07 32.33
C ALA A 40 -2.23 6.62 31.50
N SER A 41 -2.86 5.78 30.68
CA SER A 41 -4.02 6.18 29.87
C SER A 41 -5.25 6.51 30.72
N ALA A 42 -5.57 5.69 31.72
CA ALA A 42 -6.64 5.98 32.66
C ALA A 42 -6.41 7.32 33.38
N LYS A 43 -5.16 7.60 33.79
CA LYS A 43 -4.77 8.87 34.41
C LYS A 43 -4.91 10.05 33.44
N GLN A 44 -4.55 9.88 32.17
CA GLN A 44 -4.76 10.91 31.15
C GLN A 44 -6.25 11.20 30.92
N ARG A 45 -7.09 10.17 30.85
CA ARG A 45 -8.56 10.31 30.71
C ARG A 45 -9.15 11.05 31.90
N ARG A 46 -8.74 10.71 33.12
CA ARG A 46 -9.12 11.43 34.35
C ARG A 46 -8.78 12.93 34.26
N GLY A 47 -7.61 13.27 33.74
CA GLY A 47 -7.18 14.65 33.55
C GLY A 47 -8.08 15.47 32.61
N ARG A 48 -8.91 14.85 31.78
CA ARG A 48 -9.83 15.55 30.87
C ARG A 48 -11.02 16.18 31.59
N ALA A 49 -11.43 15.64 32.75
CA ALA A 49 -12.55 16.16 33.53
C ALA A 49 -12.20 17.43 34.35
N GLY A 50 -10.90 17.69 34.57
CA GLY A 50 -10.43 18.71 35.52
C GLY A 50 -9.88 19.99 34.86
N ARG A 51 -10.28 20.30 33.63
CA ARG A 51 -9.67 21.40 32.84
C ARG A 51 -10.18 22.78 33.19
N VAL A 52 -11.50 22.92 33.31
CA VAL A 52 -12.17 24.21 33.53
C VAL A 52 -12.62 24.39 34.97
N LYS A 53 -12.94 23.29 35.66
CA LYS A 53 -13.35 23.24 37.07
C LYS A 53 -13.14 21.83 37.62
N PRO A 54 -13.30 21.59 38.94
CA PRO A 54 -13.28 20.25 39.49
C PRO A 54 -14.31 19.35 38.79
N GLY A 55 -13.86 18.19 38.31
CA GLY A 55 -14.68 17.22 37.60
C GLY A 55 -14.50 15.80 38.13
N ILE A 56 -15.33 14.88 37.61
CA ILE A 56 -15.40 13.49 38.08
C ILE A 56 -15.08 12.55 36.91
N CYS A 57 -14.22 11.56 37.18
CA CYS A 57 -13.94 10.48 36.24
C CYS A 57 -14.44 9.15 36.81
N TYR A 58 -15.38 8.52 36.10
CA TYR A 58 -15.92 7.21 36.44
C TYR A 58 -15.16 6.14 35.68
N HIS A 59 -14.36 5.33 36.38
CA HIS A 59 -13.68 4.18 35.80
C HIS A 59 -14.55 2.93 35.93
N LEU A 60 -14.94 2.33 34.80
CA LEU A 60 -15.80 1.14 34.75
C LEU A 60 -14.99 -0.17 34.91
N PHE A 61 -14.04 -0.18 35.85
CA PHE A 61 -13.26 -1.35 36.21
C PHE A 61 -12.99 -1.39 37.71
N SER A 62 -12.97 -2.60 38.29
CA SER A 62 -12.77 -2.78 39.73
C SER A 62 -11.37 -2.39 40.18
N SER A 63 -11.19 -2.11 41.47
CA SER A 63 -9.87 -1.86 42.06
C SER A 63 -8.91 -3.05 41.86
N ARG A 64 -9.44 -4.29 41.82
CA ARG A 64 -8.65 -5.47 41.46
C ARG A 64 -8.15 -5.39 40.02
N ARG A 65 -9.01 -5.00 39.06
CA ARG A 65 -8.59 -4.81 37.66
C ARG A 65 -7.58 -3.67 37.55
N ALA A 66 -7.79 -2.55 38.25
CA ALA A 66 -6.87 -1.41 38.25
C ALA A 66 -5.44 -1.82 38.65
N LYS A 67 -5.30 -2.65 39.69
CA LYS A 67 -4.00 -3.20 40.12
C LYS A 67 -3.34 -4.15 39.10
N ALA A 68 -4.11 -4.68 38.16
CA ALA A 68 -3.64 -5.60 37.12
C ALA A 68 -3.49 -4.92 35.74
N LEU A 69 -3.70 -3.61 35.63
CA LEU A 69 -3.41 -2.85 34.42
C LEU A 69 -1.90 -2.66 34.28
N SER A 70 -1.39 -2.61 33.04
CA SER A 70 -0.01 -2.22 32.80
C SER A 70 0.19 -0.73 33.14
N ASP A 71 1.38 -0.36 33.61
CA ASP A 71 1.66 1.04 33.95
C ASP A 71 1.60 1.93 32.71
N TYR A 72 2.19 1.46 31.62
CA TYR A 72 2.28 2.16 30.34
C TYR A 72 1.79 1.28 29.19
N GLN A 73 1.51 1.93 28.05
CA GLN A 73 1.27 1.23 26.80
C GLN A 73 2.59 0.64 26.29
N LEU A 74 2.50 -0.47 25.55
CA LEU A 74 3.67 -1.09 24.92
C LEU A 74 4.37 -0.07 23.97
N PRO A 75 5.70 0.11 24.05
CA PRO A 75 6.45 0.99 23.17
C PRO A 75 6.18 0.69 21.70
N GLU A 76 6.18 1.74 20.87
CA GLU A 76 5.81 1.63 19.45
C GLU A 76 6.68 0.64 18.67
N MET A 77 7.99 0.67 18.90
CA MET A 77 8.97 -0.26 18.31
C MET A 77 8.61 -1.73 18.51
N LEU A 78 7.89 -2.07 19.59
CA LEU A 78 7.51 -3.45 19.88
C LEU A 78 6.16 -3.86 19.28
N ARG A 79 5.45 -2.94 18.61
CA ARG A 79 4.08 -3.16 18.10
C ARG A 79 3.86 -2.71 16.65
N VAL A 80 4.88 -2.19 15.97
CA VAL A 80 4.83 -1.80 14.55
C VAL A 80 5.93 -2.54 13.75
N PRO A 81 5.77 -2.72 12.43
CA PRO A 81 6.85 -3.22 11.57
C PRO A 81 8.10 -2.35 11.66
N LEU A 82 9.27 -2.96 11.61
CA LEU A 82 10.57 -2.29 11.76
C LEU A 82 11.20 -1.90 10.41
N ASP A 83 10.45 -2.00 9.31
CA ASP A 83 10.96 -1.84 7.93
C ASP A 83 11.71 -0.51 7.74
N GLU A 84 11.13 0.60 8.21
CA GLU A 84 11.75 1.94 8.13
C GLU A 84 12.99 2.06 9.02
N LEU A 85 12.94 1.49 10.22
CA LEU A 85 14.05 1.53 11.17
C LEU A 85 15.25 0.73 10.65
N VAL A 86 15.00 -0.46 10.08
CA VAL A 86 16.04 -1.31 9.48
C VAL A 86 16.68 -0.62 8.28
N LEU A 87 15.91 0.03 7.39
CA LEU A 87 16.50 0.81 6.30
C LEU A 87 17.34 1.98 6.81
N THR A 88 16.87 2.66 7.86
CA THR A 88 17.59 3.79 8.47
C THR A 88 18.93 3.34 9.03
N ILE A 89 18.98 2.18 9.72
CA ILE A 89 20.23 1.60 10.23
C ILE A 89 21.20 1.31 9.09
N ARG A 90 20.70 0.72 7.99
CA ARG A 90 21.53 0.36 6.83
C ARG A 90 22.05 1.59 6.07
N VAL A 91 21.26 2.65 5.90
CA VAL A 91 21.71 3.85 5.17
C VAL A 91 22.69 4.69 5.97
N LEU A 92 22.60 4.63 7.30
CA LEU A 92 23.54 5.29 8.22
C LEU A 92 24.80 4.45 8.51
N ASP A 93 24.89 3.25 7.93
CA ASP A 93 25.99 2.30 8.12
C ASP A 93 26.29 1.99 9.60
N LEU A 94 25.23 1.77 10.38
CA LEU A 94 25.30 1.49 11.82
C LEU A 94 25.55 0.00 12.17
N GLY A 95 26.00 -0.79 11.19
CA GLY A 95 26.22 -2.24 11.34
C GLY A 95 24.95 -3.09 11.19
N ALA A 96 24.97 -4.28 11.79
CA ALA A 96 23.88 -5.23 11.70
C ALA A 96 22.65 -4.75 12.51
N PRO A 97 21.43 -4.71 11.92
CA PRO A 97 20.24 -4.23 12.64
C PRO A 97 19.93 -4.98 13.93
N ALA A 98 20.21 -6.28 14.00
CA ALA A 98 20.02 -7.07 15.21
C ALA A 98 20.94 -6.62 16.36
N GLU A 99 22.21 -6.37 16.06
CA GLU A 99 23.20 -5.92 17.05
C GLU A 99 22.87 -4.50 17.52
N PHE A 100 22.64 -3.58 16.59
CA PHE A 100 22.31 -2.19 16.91
C PHE A 100 21.03 -2.07 17.76
N LEU A 101 19.96 -2.80 17.39
CA LEU A 101 18.68 -2.74 18.11
C LEU A 101 18.72 -3.45 19.47
N SER A 102 19.70 -4.32 19.71
CA SER A 102 19.89 -4.96 21.02
C SER A 102 20.26 -3.95 22.12
N GLU A 103 20.83 -2.80 21.75
CA GLU A 103 21.24 -1.73 22.66
C GLU A 103 20.10 -0.76 23.04
N ALA A 104 18.91 -0.92 22.44
CA ALA A 104 17.76 -0.06 22.73
C ALA A 104 17.23 -0.27 24.16
N VAL A 105 16.59 0.77 24.73
CA VAL A 105 15.96 0.71 26.08
C VAL A 105 14.99 -0.47 26.20
N ASN A 106 14.24 -0.73 25.13
CA ASN A 106 13.36 -1.89 25.02
C ASN A 106 13.63 -2.55 23.65
N PRO A 107 14.57 -3.52 23.58
CA PRO A 107 14.95 -4.12 22.31
C PRO A 107 13.78 -4.92 21.73
N PRO A 108 13.56 -4.87 20.40
CA PRO A 108 12.58 -5.71 19.73
C PRO A 108 13.04 -7.17 19.69
N SER A 109 12.12 -8.09 19.44
CA SER A 109 12.48 -9.49 19.24
C SER A 109 13.22 -9.69 17.91
N GLU A 110 14.18 -10.61 17.87
CA GLU A 110 14.87 -11.00 16.63
C GLU A 110 13.88 -11.39 15.52
N HIS A 111 12.79 -12.06 15.88
CA HIS A 111 11.74 -12.41 14.92
C HIS A 111 11.10 -11.19 14.25
N ALA A 112 10.93 -10.07 14.97
CA ALA A 112 10.43 -8.82 14.39
C ALA A 112 11.45 -8.21 13.42
N ILE A 113 12.73 -8.24 13.76
CA ILE A 113 13.83 -7.75 12.92
C ILE A 113 13.93 -8.59 11.64
N ASN A 114 13.96 -9.92 11.77
CA ASN A 114 14.02 -10.85 10.64
C ASN A 114 12.81 -10.71 9.70
N ASN A 115 11.61 -10.48 10.24
CA ASN A 115 10.43 -10.19 9.43
C ASN A 115 10.59 -8.92 8.58
N SER A 116 11.20 -7.87 9.14
CA SER A 116 11.45 -6.63 8.43
C SER A 116 12.58 -6.76 7.40
N LEU A 117 13.65 -7.49 7.72
CA LEU A 117 14.69 -7.84 6.73
C LEU A 117 14.07 -8.59 5.54
N GLU A 118 13.26 -9.62 5.79
CA GLU A 118 12.58 -10.38 4.74
C GLU A 118 11.59 -9.51 3.94
N ALA A 119 10.85 -8.61 4.61
CA ALA A 119 9.96 -7.68 3.94
C ALA A 119 10.72 -6.73 2.99
N LEU A 120 11.88 -6.23 3.40
CA LEU A 120 12.73 -5.37 2.60
C LEU A 120 13.42 -6.10 1.45
N ARG A 121 13.79 -7.38 1.63
CA ARG A 121 14.25 -8.25 0.53
C ARG A 121 13.16 -8.47 -0.52
N PHE A 122 11.91 -8.73 -0.11
CA PHE A 122 10.79 -8.80 -1.08
C PHE A 122 10.52 -7.47 -1.78
N LEU A 123 10.76 -6.35 -1.10
CA LEU A 123 10.71 -5.03 -1.74
C LEU A 123 11.93 -4.75 -2.62
N GLN A 124 12.93 -5.63 -2.63
CA GLN A 124 14.20 -5.50 -3.35
C GLN A 124 14.98 -4.27 -2.89
N ALA A 125 14.78 -3.86 -1.63
CA ALA A 125 15.49 -2.76 -0.99
C ALA A 125 16.83 -3.25 -0.38
N LEU A 126 16.88 -4.52 0.01
CA LEU A 126 18.09 -5.18 0.48
C LEU A 126 18.45 -6.32 -0.48
N ASP A 127 19.75 -6.51 -0.69
CA ASP A 127 20.30 -7.62 -1.47
C ASP A 127 20.49 -8.84 -0.57
N GLU A 128 19.74 -9.91 -0.85
CA GLU A 128 19.85 -11.17 -0.09
C GLU A 128 21.19 -11.87 -0.31
N GLU A 129 21.84 -11.65 -1.47
CA GLU A 129 23.11 -12.30 -1.83
C GLU A 129 24.33 -11.53 -1.29
N ASP A 130 24.17 -10.27 -0.90
CA ASP A 130 25.24 -9.36 -0.45
C ASP A 130 24.99 -8.85 0.98
N ASP A 131 24.84 -9.77 1.94
CA ASP A 131 24.73 -9.50 3.39
C ASP A 131 23.70 -8.42 3.78
N ASP A 132 22.55 -8.42 3.10
CA ASP A 132 21.48 -7.42 3.28
C ASP A 132 21.98 -5.97 3.10
N ARG A 133 22.92 -5.76 2.18
CA ARG A 133 23.32 -4.43 1.76
C ARG A 133 22.19 -3.73 1.00
N LEU A 134 22.19 -2.41 1.06
CA LEU A 134 21.23 -1.60 0.34
C LEU A 134 21.42 -1.76 -1.16
N THR A 135 20.33 -2.09 -1.85
CA THR A 135 20.27 -1.97 -3.31
C THR A 135 20.16 -0.49 -3.70
N ALA A 136 20.27 -0.19 -5.00
CA ALA A 136 20.03 1.19 -5.47
C ALA A 136 18.61 1.67 -5.17
N LEU A 137 17.63 0.76 -5.30
CA LEU A 137 16.27 1.02 -4.88
C LEU A 137 16.21 1.28 -3.37
N GLY A 138 16.83 0.42 -2.55
CA GLY A 138 16.86 0.58 -1.10
C GLY A 138 17.44 1.90 -0.62
N TYR A 139 18.50 2.37 -1.27
CA TYR A 139 19.10 3.68 -1.00
C TYR A 139 18.06 4.80 -1.21
N HIS A 140 17.41 4.85 -2.37
CA HIS A 140 16.37 5.85 -2.65
C HIS A 140 15.19 5.74 -1.67
N LEU A 141 14.78 4.53 -1.30
CA LEU A 141 13.72 4.32 -0.31
C LEU A 141 14.09 4.84 1.07
N ALA A 142 15.32 4.64 1.51
CA ALA A 142 15.81 5.11 2.80
C ALA A 142 15.92 6.65 2.87
N THR A 143 16.08 7.31 1.72
CA THR A 143 16.11 8.78 1.63
C THR A 143 14.73 9.44 1.64
N LEU A 144 13.65 8.67 1.45
CA LEU A 144 12.28 9.19 1.44
C LEU A 144 11.65 9.08 2.84
N PRO A 145 11.01 10.15 3.37
CA PRO A 145 10.37 10.12 4.69
C PRO A 145 8.96 9.49 4.64
N VAL A 146 8.87 8.29 4.06
CA VAL A 146 7.62 7.53 3.91
C VAL A 146 7.89 6.03 4.07
N ALA A 147 6.85 5.25 4.33
CA ALA A 147 6.96 3.79 4.35
C ALA A 147 7.56 3.24 3.03
N PRO A 148 8.45 2.23 3.06
CA PRO A 148 9.20 1.80 1.87
C PRO A 148 8.32 1.34 0.71
N ARG A 149 7.15 0.76 1.02
CA ARG A 149 6.12 0.36 0.04
C ARG A 149 5.55 1.56 -0.72
N ILE A 150 5.27 2.64 0.01
CA ILE A 150 4.78 3.91 -0.55
C ILE A 150 5.89 4.58 -1.35
N GLY A 151 7.12 4.60 -0.81
CA GLY A 151 8.30 5.11 -1.51
C GLY A 151 8.50 4.41 -2.86
N LYS A 152 8.47 3.07 -2.88
CA LYS A 152 8.63 2.28 -4.11
C LYS A 152 7.54 2.60 -5.12
N MET A 153 6.29 2.76 -4.65
CA MET A 153 5.17 3.12 -5.49
C MET A 153 5.35 4.51 -6.14
N ILE A 154 5.67 5.55 -5.36
CA ILE A 154 5.82 6.90 -5.90
C ILE A 154 7.06 7.05 -6.80
N LEU A 155 8.16 6.35 -6.49
CA LEU A 155 9.34 6.28 -7.35
C LEU A 155 8.99 5.69 -8.72
N PHE A 156 8.34 4.53 -8.75
CA PHE A 156 7.93 3.92 -10.02
C PHE A 156 6.82 4.71 -10.72
N GLY A 157 5.97 5.45 -9.99
CA GLY A 157 5.02 6.40 -10.57
C GLY A 157 5.71 7.52 -11.34
N ALA A 158 6.84 8.04 -10.82
CA ALA A 158 7.67 9.03 -11.52
C ALA A 158 8.39 8.42 -12.73
N ILE A 159 9.03 7.26 -12.55
CA ILE A 159 9.76 6.55 -13.61
C ILE A 159 8.83 6.21 -14.79
N PHE A 160 7.68 5.61 -14.53
CA PHE A 160 6.71 5.21 -15.57
C PHE A 160 5.75 6.32 -15.96
N ARG A 161 6.01 7.57 -15.53
CA ARG A 161 5.30 8.78 -15.97
C ARG A 161 3.77 8.68 -15.76
N CYS A 162 3.35 8.09 -14.66
CA CYS A 162 1.95 7.98 -14.22
C CYS A 162 1.78 8.53 -12.80
N LEU A 163 2.45 9.65 -12.51
CA LEU A 163 2.66 10.12 -11.15
C LEU A 163 1.38 10.65 -10.46
N ASP A 164 0.55 11.45 -11.13
CA ASP A 164 -0.69 12.04 -10.58
C ASP A 164 -1.64 11.00 -9.94
N PRO A 165 -2.04 9.92 -10.65
CA PRO A 165 -2.91 8.91 -10.05
C PRO A 165 -2.21 8.14 -8.93
N VAL A 166 -0.91 7.84 -9.08
CA VAL A 166 -0.12 7.11 -8.09
C VAL A 166 0.01 7.90 -6.79
N LEU A 167 0.27 9.21 -6.85
CA LEU A 167 0.31 10.07 -5.67
C LEU A 167 -1.02 10.08 -4.91
N THR A 168 -2.16 10.05 -5.61
CA THR A 168 -3.48 9.95 -4.97
C THR A 168 -3.62 8.65 -4.20
N VAL A 169 -3.30 7.53 -4.85
CA VAL A 169 -3.44 6.20 -4.29
C VAL A 169 -2.51 6.03 -3.08
N ALA A 170 -1.24 6.41 -3.24
CA ALA A 170 -0.24 6.43 -2.18
C ALA A 170 -0.69 7.27 -0.97
N ALA A 171 -1.22 8.47 -1.20
CA ALA A 171 -1.67 9.36 -0.12
C ALA A 171 -2.89 8.80 0.60
N ALA A 172 -3.85 8.23 -0.12
CA ALA A 172 -5.01 7.58 0.48
C ALA A 172 -4.64 6.36 1.33
N MET A 173 -3.67 5.55 0.88
CA MET A 173 -3.14 4.40 1.62
C MET A 173 -2.37 4.82 2.87
N SER A 174 -1.61 5.91 2.79
CA SER A 174 -0.79 6.40 3.90
C SER A 174 -1.60 7.07 5.02
N PHE A 175 -2.83 7.51 4.74
CA PHE A 175 -3.69 8.18 5.72
C PHE A 175 -4.95 7.40 6.04
N ARG A 176 -5.99 7.53 5.19
CA ARG A 176 -7.24 6.78 5.26
C ARG A 176 -8.11 7.03 4.03
N SER A 177 -9.08 6.14 3.80
CA SER A 177 -10.11 6.31 2.78
C SER A 177 -10.95 7.58 2.99
N PRO A 178 -11.27 8.34 1.91
CA PRO A 178 -12.15 9.51 1.99
C PRO A 178 -13.63 9.17 2.17
N PHE A 179 -14.03 7.92 1.91
CA PHE A 179 -15.41 7.46 2.08
C PHE A 179 -15.78 7.34 3.56
N VAL A 180 -16.92 7.92 3.93
CA VAL A 180 -17.50 7.81 5.27
C VAL A 180 -18.75 6.94 5.22
N ALA A 181 -18.98 6.13 6.24
CA ALA A 181 -20.17 5.29 6.35
C ALA A 181 -20.83 5.52 7.72
N PRO A 182 -21.76 6.49 7.83
CA PRO A 182 -22.58 6.64 9.03
C PRO A 182 -23.33 5.34 9.32
N LEU A 183 -23.47 4.98 10.60
CA LEU A 183 -24.09 3.72 11.03
C LEU A 183 -25.47 3.49 10.39
N ASP A 184 -26.30 4.54 10.36
CA ASP A 184 -27.68 4.47 9.85
C ASP A 184 -27.77 4.52 8.32
N LYS A 185 -26.68 4.84 7.62
CA LYS A 185 -26.65 5.04 6.16
C LYS A 185 -25.59 4.18 5.46
N ARG A 186 -25.22 3.06 6.08
CA ARG A 186 -24.12 2.21 5.60
C ARG A 186 -24.38 1.66 4.19
N GLU A 187 -25.59 1.18 3.92
CA GLU A 187 -25.96 0.66 2.60
C GLU A 187 -25.90 1.73 1.50
N GLN A 188 -26.42 2.94 1.79
CA GLN A 188 -26.36 4.09 0.87
C GLN A 188 -24.92 4.52 0.60
N ALA A 189 -24.07 4.54 1.64
CA ALA A 189 -22.66 4.87 1.50
C ALA A 189 -21.91 3.82 0.66
N ASP A 190 -22.21 2.53 0.86
CA ASP A 190 -21.62 1.44 0.07
C ASP A 190 -22.08 1.51 -1.39
N GLU A 191 -23.35 1.83 -1.66
CA GLU A 191 -23.85 2.06 -3.02
C GLU A 191 -23.19 3.29 -3.69
N ALA A 192 -23.08 4.41 -2.97
CA ALA A 192 -22.40 5.59 -3.46
C ALA A 192 -20.93 5.29 -3.80
N ARG A 193 -20.22 4.54 -2.93
CA ARG A 193 -18.86 4.09 -3.20
C ARG A 193 -18.76 3.23 -4.46
N ARG A 194 -19.72 2.32 -4.71
CA ARG A 194 -19.72 1.49 -5.93
C ARG A 194 -19.86 2.29 -7.22
N LYS A 195 -20.47 3.48 -7.20
CA LYS A 195 -20.51 4.39 -8.39
C LYS A 195 -19.11 4.81 -8.84
N PHE A 196 -18.15 4.82 -7.90
CA PHE A 196 -16.75 5.11 -8.19
C PHE A 196 -15.92 3.86 -8.56
N ALA A 197 -16.51 2.66 -8.57
CA ALA A 197 -15.78 1.46 -8.96
C ALA A 197 -15.15 1.64 -10.35
N LEU A 198 -13.85 1.35 -10.45
CA LEU A 198 -13.08 1.50 -11.66
C LEU A 198 -12.14 0.30 -11.80
N ASP A 199 -12.26 -0.41 -12.93
CA ASP A 199 -11.34 -1.44 -13.37
C ASP A 199 -10.96 -2.46 -12.26
N ASN A 200 -11.96 -3.03 -11.57
CA ASN A 200 -11.77 -4.02 -10.51
C ASN A 200 -10.69 -3.63 -9.47
N SER A 201 -10.74 -2.39 -8.97
CA SER A 201 -9.76 -1.86 -8.03
C SER A 201 -10.37 -0.91 -6.99
N ASP A 202 -10.19 -1.23 -5.70
CA ASP A 202 -10.49 -0.30 -4.60
C ASP A 202 -9.61 0.95 -4.64
N HIS A 203 -8.35 0.80 -5.03
CA HIS A 203 -7.39 1.90 -5.12
C HIS A 203 -7.79 2.90 -6.22
N LEU A 204 -8.16 2.40 -7.41
CA LEU A 204 -8.68 3.23 -8.50
C LEU A 204 -10.06 3.81 -8.19
N THR A 205 -10.84 3.16 -7.33
CA THR A 205 -12.12 3.72 -6.82
C THR A 205 -11.87 5.00 -6.01
N VAL A 206 -10.87 5.00 -5.13
CA VAL A 206 -10.48 6.19 -4.37
C VAL A 206 -9.94 7.28 -5.31
N LEU A 207 -9.14 6.91 -6.31
CA LEU A 207 -8.66 7.83 -7.35
C LEU A 207 -9.82 8.52 -8.08
N LYS A 208 -10.82 7.75 -8.54
CA LYS A 208 -11.99 8.30 -9.25
C LYS A 208 -12.79 9.25 -8.38
N ALA A 209 -12.97 8.93 -7.10
CA ALA A 209 -13.65 9.81 -6.14
C ALA A 209 -12.87 11.10 -5.87
N PHE A 210 -11.54 11.01 -5.72
CA PHE A 210 -10.68 12.17 -5.54
C PHE A 210 -10.71 13.10 -6.77
N ASN A 211 -10.64 12.54 -7.97
CA ASN A 211 -10.72 13.30 -9.22
C ASN A 211 -12.07 14.02 -9.37
N GLY A 212 -13.19 13.34 -9.07
CA GLY A 212 -14.51 13.98 -9.08
C GLY A 212 -14.64 15.12 -8.06
N TRP A 213 -14.08 14.96 -6.85
CA TRP A 213 -14.01 16.06 -5.90
C TRP A 213 -13.13 17.21 -6.40
N ARG A 214 -11.98 16.91 -7.01
CA ARG A 214 -11.03 17.90 -7.53
C ARG A 214 -11.70 18.82 -8.57
N GLU A 215 -12.60 18.30 -9.39
CA GLU A 215 -13.36 19.08 -10.38
C GLU A 215 -14.37 20.04 -9.75
N THR A 216 -15.02 19.63 -8.66
CA THR A 216 -16.04 20.43 -7.95
C THR A 216 -15.45 21.33 -6.87
N ARG A 217 -14.18 21.11 -6.49
CA ARG A 217 -13.48 21.83 -5.41
C ARG A 217 -13.51 23.33 -5.63
N GLY A 218 -13.92 24.08 -4.60
CA GLY A 218 -13.97 25.54 -4.66
C GLY A 218 -15.19 26.12 -5.38
N ARG A 219 -16.08 25.28 -5.93
CA ARG A 219 -17.34 25.70 -6.57
C ARG A 219 -18.50 25.89 -5.59
N GLY A 220 -18.21 26.06 -4.30
CA GLY A 220 -19.17 26.44 -3.27
C GLY A 220 -20.28 25.41 -3.02
N ARG A 221 -21.43 25.58 -3.68
CA ARG A 221 -22.61 24.69 -3.51
C ARG A 221 -22.37 23.32 -4.15
N GLU A 222 -21.83 23.29 -5.36
CA GLU A 222 -21.56 22.05 -6.12
C GLU A 222 -20.60 21.12 -5.36
N GLU A 223 -19.52 21.66 -4.75
CA GLU A 223 -18.61 20.87 -3.90
C GLU A 223 -19.36 20.23 -2.72
N ARG A 224 -20.24 20.99 -2.05
CA ARG A 224 -20.99 20.51 -0.88
C ARG A 224 -21.96 19.41 -1.25
N GLU A 225 -22.68 19.56 -2.35
CA GLU A 225 -23.62 18.56 -2.87
C GLU A 225 -22.86 17.28 -3.28
N PHE A 226 -21.77 17.40 -4.05
CA PHE A 226 -20.93 16.27 -4.43
C PHE A 226 -20.40 15.48 -3.22
N LEU A 227 -19.89 16.17 -2.20
CA LEU A 227 -19.38 15.53 -0.99
C LEU A 227 -20.48 14.82 -0.19
N PHE A 228 -21.66 15.44 -0.08
CA PHE A 228 -22.79 14.91 0.66
C PHE A 228 -23.38 13.67 -0.03
N ASP A 229 -23.66 13.75 -1.32
CA ASP A 229 -24.31 12.69 -2.11
C ASP A 229 -23.44 11.43 -2.22
N ASN A 230 -22.12 11.62 -2.17
CA ASN A 230 -21.14 10.54 -2.33
C ASN A 230 -20.53 10.07 -1.00
N PHE A 231 -20.99 10.59 0.14
CA PHE A 231 -20.48 10.24 1.46
C PHE A 231 -18.95 10.41 1.57
N LEU A 232 -18.45 11.58 1.16
CA LEU A 232 -17.03 11.89 1.14
C LEU A 232 -16.65 12.92 2.20
N SER A 233 -15.52 12.70 2.88
CA SER A 233 -14.98 13.66 3.85
C SER A 233 -14.09 14.70 3.18
N ARG A 234 -14.53 15.98 3.18
CA ARG A 234 -13.73 17.12 2.72
C ARG A 234 -12.35 17.19 3.37
N ASN A 235 -12.29 16.96 4.67
CA ASN A 235 -11.06 17.03 5.45
C ASN A 235 -10.09 15.93 5.01
N THR A 236 -10.58 14.70 4.83
CA THR A 236 -9.73 13.60 4.33
C THR A 236 -9.24 13.86 2.91
N LEU A 237 -10.10 14.33 2.00
CA LEU A 237 -9.72 14.66 0.63
C LEU A 237 -8.69 15.81 0.58
N SER A 238 -8.85 16.82 1.43
CA SER A 238 -7.87 17.91 1.56
C SER A 238 -6.52 17.39 2.07
N MET A 239 -6.51 16.54 3.10
CA MET A 239 -5.27 15.90 3.58
C MET A 239 -4.60 15.04 2.51
N ILE A 240 -5.37 14.28 1.72
CA ILE A 240 -4.84 13.52 0.56
C ILE A 240 -4.19 14.49 -0.44
N SER A 241 -4.82 15.63 -0.72
CA SER A 241 -4.25 16.67 -1.60
C SER A 241 -2.95 17.25 -1.04
N ASP A 242 -2.83 17.41 0.27
CA ASP A 242 -1.62 17.94 0.91
C ASP A 242 -0.48 16.90 0.92
N MET A 243 -0.80 15.63 1.20
CA MET A 243 0.19 14.54 1.14
C MET A 243 0.70 14.29 -0.28
N ARG A 244 -0.15 14.41 -1.30
CA ARG A 244 0.27 14.36 -2.71
C ARG A 244 1.39 15.37 -3.01
N ARG A 245 1.27 16.60 -2.48
CA ARG A 245 2.28 17.65 -2.63
C ARG A 245 3.57 17.29 -1.89
N GLN A 246 3.45 16.83 -0.64
CA GLN A 246 4.61 16.38 0.15
C GLN A 246 5.37 15.25 -0.55
N PHE A 247 4.67 14.27 -1.11
CA PHE A 247 5.30 13.18 -1.87
C PHE A 247 5.99 13.67 -3.14
N PHE A 248 5.38 14.61 -3.87
CA PHE A 248 6.01 15.24 -5.02
C PHE A 248 7.28 16.00 -4.62
N ASP A 249 7.24 16.76 -3.53
CA ASP A 249 8.39 17.50 -3.01
C ASP A 249 9.50 16.57 -2.52
N ASN A 250 9.15 15.43 -1.91
CA ASN A 250 10.12 14.40 -1.53
C ASN A 250 10.82 13.82 -2.76
N LEU A 251 10.07 13.46 -3.82
CA LEU A 251 10.63 12.98 -5.08
C LEU A 251 11.52 14.04 -5.75
N ARG A 252 11.16 15.31 -5.62
CA ARG A 252 11.97 16.42 -6.11
C ARG A 252 13.29 16.52 -5.34
N GLY A 253 13.25 16.36 -4.02
CA GLY A 253 14.42 16.40 -3.15
C GLY A 253 15.48 15.35 -3.50
N ILE A 254 15.06 14.22 -4.07
CA ILE A 254 15.95 13.13 -4.51
C ILE A 254 16.17 13.10 -6.04
N GLY A 255 15.74 14.13 -6.77
CA GLY A 255 16.02 14.28 -8.20
C GLY A 255 15.14 13.47 -9.15
N PHE A 256 14.06 12.84 -8.69
CA PHE A 256 13.16 12.05 -9.55
C PHE A 256 12.15 12.88 -10.33
N VAL A 257 11.90 14.12 -9.90
CA VAL A 257 11.02 15.06 -10.60
C VAL A 257 11.59 16.47 -10.57
N SER A 258 11.36 17.22 -11.65
CA SER A 258 11.74 18.62 -11.79
C SER A 258 10.52 19.52 -12.02
N LEU A 259 10.59 20.76 -11.53
CA LEU A 259 9.61 21.78 -11.93
C LEU A 259 9.97 22.32 -13.33
N PRO A 260 8.99 22.56 -14.21
CA PRO A 260 9.24 23.23 -15.48
C PRO A 260 9.93 24.58 -15.24
N ARG A 261 11.08 24.83 -15.88
CA ARG A 261 11.73 26.15 -15.89
C ARG A 261 10.85 27.14 -16.64
N GLY A 262 9.95 27.81 -15.93
CA GLY A 262 8.99 28.73 -16.52
C GLY A 262 8.22 29.55 -15.49
N GLY A 263 8.92 30.41 -14.75
CA GLY A 263 8.35 31.39 -13.83
C GLY A 263 9.38 31.84 -12.82
N ARG A 264 9.93 33.06 -13.00
CA ARG A 264 10.87 33.70 -12.08
C ARG A 264 10.42 33.54 -10.63
N SER A 265 11.17 32.81 -9.81
CA SER A 265 11.37 33.19 -8.42
C SER A 265 12.86 33.38 -8.22
N ASP A 266 13.18 34.60 -7.82
CA ASP A 266 14.50 35.11 -7.63
C ASP A 266 15.23 34.30 -6.55
N ARG A 267 16.56 34.35 -6.62
CA ARG A 267 17.44 33.79 -5.62
C ARG A 267 17.10 34.38 -4.25
N THR A 268 16.71 33.53 -3.31
CA THR A 268 17.03 33.79 -1.90
C THR A 268 17.25 32.46 -1.21
N GLU A 269 18.53 32.14 -1.05
CA GLU A 269 19.02 31.21 -0.04
C GLU A 269 18.49 31.66 1.34
N GLY A 270 18.05 30.70 2.15
CA GLY A 270 17.87 30.88 3.58
C GLY A 270 16.45 31.22 4.04
N ALA A 271 15.58 30.20 4.19
CA ALA A 271 14.51 30.25 5.18
C ALA A 271 14.20 28.86 5.72
N ARG A 272 14.56 28.67 6.99
CA ARG A 272 14.21 27.54 7.84
C ARG A 272 12.69 27.37 7.95
N PHE A 273 12.28 26.11 8.14
CA PHE A 273 11.05 25.65 8.79
C PHE A 273 10.12 26.75 9.34
N GLY A 274 8.99 26.97 8.66
CA GLY A 274 7.92 27.83 9.12
C GLY A 274 6.59 27.41 8.51
N VAL A 275 5.75 26.76 9.30
CA VAL A 275 4.36 26.44 8.96
C VAL A 275 3.58 27.76 8.86
N SER A 276 3.25 28.20 7.65
CA SER A 276 2.37 29.36 7.45
C SER A 276 0.94 28.92 7.19
N ARG A 277 0.07 29.47 8.03
CA ARG A 277 -1.39 29.27 8.12
C ARG A 277 -2.11 29.91 6.92
N ALA A 278 -3.27 29.34 6.61
CA ALA A 278 -4.17 29.70 5.52
C ALA A 278 -4.53 31.19 5.40
N GLY A 279 -4.67 31.67 4.17
CA GLY A 279 -5.37 32.91 3.83
C GLY A 279 -5.30 33.26 2.34
N GLY A 280 -6.45 33.23 1.65
CA GLY A 280 -6.68 34.02 0.42
C GLY A 280 -6.44 33.34 -0.93
N GLY A 281 -7.53 32.92 -1.60
CA GLY A 281 -7.82 33.24 -3.01
C GLY A 281 -6.85 32.89 -4.15
N GLY A 282 -5.73 32.20 -3.92
CA GLY A 282 -4.83 31.79 -5.00
C GLY A 282 -5.35 30.56 -5.75
N LYS A 283 -5.39 30.63 -7.09
CA LYS A 283 -5.65 29.46 -7.96
C LYS A 283 -4.78 28.29 -7.51
N TYR A 284 -5.40 27.22 -7.03
CA TYR A 284 -4.72 25.98 -6.65
C TYR A 284 -4.00 25.40 -7.86
N GLN A 285 -2.71 25.64 -8.01
CA GLN A 285 -1.85 24.86 -8.91
C GLN A 285 -1.28 23.70 -8.12
N ASP A 286 -1.91 22.54 -8.27
CA ASP A 286 -1.28 21.29 -7.89
C ASP A 286 -0.20 21.00 -8.95
N HIS A 287 1.07 21.27 -8.64
CA HIS A 287 2.15 21.08 -9.61
C HIS A 287 2.28 19.62 -10.08
N ALA A 288 1.74 18.67 -9.31
CA ALA A 288 1.60 17.26 -9.70
C ALA A 288 0.50 17.02 -10.74
N SER A 289 -0.46 17.95 -10.91
CA SER A 289 -1.66 17.77 -11.71
C SER A 289 -1.55 18.30 -13.14
N ASN A 290 -0.35 18.48 -13.70
CA ASN A 290 -0.22 18.79 -15.13
C ASN A 290 -0.34 17.49 -15.92
N PRO A 291 -1.48 17.19 -16.59
CA PRO A 291 -1.68 15.94 -17.32
C PRO A 291 -0.78 15.89 -18.57
N ALA A 292 -0.37 17.06 -19.09
CA ALA A 292 0.59 17.21 -20.18
C ALA A 292 2.05 17.34 -19.69
N GLY A 293 2.29 17.13 -18.39
CA GLY A 293 3.62 17.23 -17.79
C GLY A 293 4.50 16.03 -18.09
N THR A 294 5.82 16.22 -18.05
CA THR A 294 6.84 15.19 -18.27
C THR A 294 6.55 13.89 -17.51
N TYR A 295 6.01 13.97 -16.28
CA TYR A 295 5.81 12.82 -15.39
C TYR A 295 4.39 12.21 -15.40
N ASN A 296 3.52 12.62 -16.33
CA ASN A 296 2.11 12.16 -16.39
C ASN A 296 1.66 11.65 -17.77
N ALA A 297 2.60 11.40 -18.70
CA ALA A 297 2.29 10.93 -20.05
C ALA A 297 1.44 9.64 -20.10
N TYR A 298 1.51 8.81 -19.06
CA TYR A 298 0.74 7.56 -18.95
C TYR A 298 -0.23 7.57 -17.75
N ALA A 299 -0.60 8.75 -17.24
CA ALA A 299 -1.51 8.87 -16.09
C ALA A 299 -2.89 8.23 -16.33
N ASP A 300 -3.39 8.26 -17.57
CA ASP A 300 -4.68 7.67 -17.94
C ASP A 300 -4.60 6.16 -18.21
N ASN A 301 -3.40 5.57 -18.25
CA ASN A 301 -3.23 4.13 -18.47
C ASN A 301 -3.40 3.36 -17.15
N LEU A 302 -4.62 2.87 -16.92
CA LEU A 302 -4.98 2.16 -15.69
C LEU A 302 -4.15 0.89 -15.46
N HIS A 303 -3.76 0.17 -16.51
CA HIS A 303 -2.92 -1.04 -16.39
C HIS A 303 -1.53 -0.69 -15.85
N LEU A 304 -0.95 0.44 -16.30
CA LEU A 304 0.33 0.92 -15.81
C LEU A 304 0.25 1.44 -14.37
N VAL A 305 -0.82 2.16 -14.02
CA VAL A 305 -1.08 2.58 -12.62
C VAL A 305 -1.19 1.36 -11.70
N LYS A 306 -1.91 0.32 -12.14
CA LYS A 306 -1.99 -0.97 -11.43
C LYS A 306 -0.65 -1.70 -11.36
N ALA A 307 0.20 -1.58 -12.39
CA ALA A 307 1.54 -2.14 -12.37
C ALA A 307 2.42 -1.46 -11.32
N VAL A 308 2.35 -0.14 -11.21
CA VAL A 308 3.05 0.63 -10.16
C VAL A 308 2.49 0.33 -8.76
N LEU A 309 1.17 0.19 -8.65
CA LEU A 309 0.54 -0.28 -7.41
C LEU A 309 1.07 -1.65 -6.99
N CYS A 310 1.20 -2.58 -7.95
CA CYS A 310 1.81 -3.90 -7.72
C CYS A 310 3.26 -3.78 -7.25
N ALA A 311 4.05 -2.83 -7.77
CA ALA A 311 5.43 -2.62 -7.36
C ALA A 311 5.56 -2.30 -5.87
N GLY A 312 4.67 -1.47 -5.32
CA GLY A 312 4.67 -1.11 -3.90
C GLY A 312 3.99 -2.15 -2.99
N LEU A 313 2.97 -2.85 -3.49
CA LEU A 313 2.20 -3.80 -2.70
C LEU A 313 2.79 -5.21 -2.66
N TYR A 314 3.63 -5.60 -3.61
CA TYR A 314 4.34 -6.87 -3.54
C TYR A 314 5.10 -7.01 -2.20
N PRO A 315 5.06 -8.17 -1.50
CA PRO A 315 4.52 -9.48 -1.90
C PRO A 315 3.06 -9.74 -1.49
N ASN A 316 2.27 -8.71 -1.19
CA ASN A 316 0.87 -8.86 -0.78
C ASN A 316 -0.02 -9.18 -2.00
N VAL A 317 0.01 -10.45 -2.39
CA VAL A 317 -0.72 -10.98 -3.55
C VAL A 317 -1.71 -12.04 -3.08
N ALA A 318 -2.90 -12.04 -3.68
CA ALA A 318 -3.89 -13.10 -3.59
C ALA A 318 -4.20 -13.66 -4.98
N VAL A 319 -4.29 -14.98 -5.08
CA VAL A 319 -4.64 -15.72 -6.30
C VAL A 319 -6.12 -16.08 -6.25
N VAL A 320 -6.83 -15.72 -7.31
CA VAL A 320 -8.24 -16.07 -7.52
C VAL A 320 -8.31 -17.48 -8.11
N GLN A 321 -8.85 -18.41 -7.32
CA GLN A 321 -9.17 -19.75 -7.78
C GLN A 321 -10.65 -19.81 -8.16
N LEU A 322 -10.90 -19.85 -9.46
CA LEU A 322 -12.25 -20.02 -9.99
C LEU A 322 -12.79 -21.40 -9.64
N PRO A 323 -14.11 -21.53 -9.36
CA PRO A 323 -14.73 -22.82 -9.12
C PRO A 323 -14.53 -23.75 -10.33
N GLN A 324 -14.18 -25.01 -10.05
CA GLN A 324 -14.09 -26.03 -11.09
C GLN A 324 -15.40 -26.80 -11.16
N ALA A 325 -15.77 -27.23 -12.37
CA ALA A 325 -16.89 -28.14 -12.55
C ALA A 325 -16.59 -29.48 -11.86
N GLY A 326 -17.60 -30.07 -11.22
CA GLY A 326 -17.47 -31.41 -10.65
C GLY A 326 -17.25 -32.47 -11.74
N PRO A 327 -17.06 -33.75 -11.35
CA PRO A 327 -16.94 -34.87 -12.28
C PRO A 327 -18.08 -34.94 -13.32
N ASP A 328 -19.27 -34.46 -12.92
CA ASP A 328 -20.48 -34.43 -13.75
C ASP A 328 -20.52 -33.24 -14.74
N GLY A 329 -19.44 -32.47 -14.86
CA GLY A 329 -19.33 -31.31 -15.75
C GLY A 329 -20.14 -30.08 -15.32
N ARG A 330 -20.84 -30.14 -14.19
CA ARG A 330 -21.64 -29.03 -13.64
C ARG A 330 -20.82 -28.22 -12.63
N LEU A 331 -20.85 -26.89 -12.77
CA LEU A 331 -20.38 -25.97 -11.74
C LEU A 331 -21.33 -26.04 -10.54
N PRO A 332 -20.83 -25.97 -9.30
CA PRO A 332 -21.70 -25.89 -8.13
C PRO A 332 -22.59 -24.65 -8.23
N PRO A 333 -23.90 -24.74 -7.92
CA PRO A 333 -24.76 -23.58 -7.86
C PRO A 333 -24.23 -22.59 -6.82
N MET A 334 -24.17 -21.29 -7.19
CA MET A 334 -23.61 -20.21 -6.36
C MET A 334 -22.11 -20.36 -5.98
N ALA A 335 -21.31 -21.10 -6.77
CA ALA A 335 -19.90 -21.24 -6.46
C ALA A 335 -19.14 -19.90 -6.48
N GLU A 336 -18.59 -19.53 -5.33
CA GLU A 336 -17.81 -18.30 -5.17
C GLU A 336 -16.32 -18.57 -5.46
N PRO A 337 -15.61 -17.63 -6.09
CA PRO A 337 -14.17 -17.73 -6.27
C PRO A 337 -13.47 -17.72 -4.91
N LYS A 338 -12.53 -18.65 -4.71
CA LYS A 338 -11.68 -18.68 -3.51
C LYS A 338 -10.47 -17.76 -3.72
N LEU A 339 -10.08 -17.04 -2.68
CA LEU A 339 -8.88 -16.20 -2.70
C LEU A 339 -7.82 -16.84 -1.81
N LEU A 340 -6.66 -17.13 -2.40
CA LEU A 340 -5.54 -17.77 -1.72
C LEU A 340 -4.34 -16.84 -1.68
N THR A 341 -3.78 -16.65 -0.49
CA THR A 341 -2.47 -16.02 -0.32
C THR A 341 -1.42 -17.10 -0.05
N ARG A 342 -0.14 -16.72 -0.06
CA ARG A 342 0.96 -17.60 0.40
C ARG A 342 0.73 -18.21 1.80
N ARG A 343 -0.13 -17.59 2.62
CA ARG A 343 -0.41 -18.00 4.01
C ARG A 343 -1.79 -18.63 4.19
N GLY A 344 -2.50 -18.94 3.11
CA GLY A 344 -3.80 -19.60 3.14
C GLY A 344 -4.95 -18.74 2.61
N GLU A 345 -6.17 -19.23 2.83
CA GLU A 345 -7.41 -18.64 2.31
C GLU A 345 -7.76 -17.32 3.00
N VAL A 346 -8.22 -16.37 2.18
CA VAL A 346 -8.66 -15.04 2.61
C VAL A 346 -9.98 -14.69 1.94
N PHE A 347 -10.67 -13.69 2.49
CA PHE A 347 -11.95 -13.20 1.98
C PHE A 347 -11.86 -11.70 1.67
N LEU A 348 -12.66 -11.18 0.74
CA LEU A 348 -12.78 -9.73 0.59
C LEU A 348 -13.64 -9.17 1.71
N HIS A 349 -13.23 -8.04 2.28
CA HIS A 349 -14.03 -7.35 3.29
C HIS A 349 -15.29 -6.75 2.63
N PRO A 350 -16.46 -6.72 3.29
CA PRO A 350 -17.70 -6.17 2.73
C PRO A 350 -17.63 -4.71 2.23
N ILE A 351 -16.64 -3.97 2.72
CA ILE A 351 -16.39 -2.58 2.33
C ILE A 351 -15.71 -2.45 0.95
N SER A 352 -15.08 -3.53 0.46
CA SER A 352 -14.39 -3.53 -0.82
C SER A 352 -15.42 -3.50 -1.96
N VAL A 353 -15.12 -2.73 -3.01
CA VAL A 353 -15.96 -2.74 -4.23
C VAL A 353 -15.94 -4.10 -4.93
N LEU A 354 -14.97 -4.96 -4.59
CA LEU A 354 -14.82 -6.30 -5.15
C LEU A 354 -15.58 -7.38 -4.37
N PHE A 355 -16.22 -7.05 -3.24
CA PHE A 355 -16.85 -8.04 -2.35
C PHE A 355 -17.84 -8.98 -3.08
N ASN A 356 -18.68 -8.42 -3.95
CA ASN A 356 -19.65 -9.18 -4.75
C ASN A 356 -19.16 -9.48 -6.16
N CYS A 357 -17.88 -9.20 -6.47
CA CYS A 357 -17.35 -9.40 -7.80
C CYS A 357 -17.12 -10.89 -8.07
N ARG A 358 -17.69 -11.37 -9.18
CA ARG A 358 -17.53 -12.76 -9.63
C ARG A 358 -16.46 -12.91 -10.71
N SER A 359 -16.08 -11.82 -11.38
CA SER A 359 -15.09 -11.80 -12.46
C SER A 359 -14.11 -10.65 -12.28
N PHE A 360 -12.87 -10.98 -11.93
CA PHE A 360 -11.84 -10.00 -11.58
C PHE A 360 -11.05 -9.49 -12.80
N GLY A 361 -11.26 -10.04 -14.01
CA GLY A 361 -10.46 -9.74 -15.21
C GLY A 361 -9.05 -10.35 -15.19
N SER A 362 -8.48 -10.60 -14.01
CA SER A 362 -7.22 -11.32 -13.81
C SER A 362 -7.34 -12.36 -12.69
N ARG A 363 -6.43 -13.34 -12.68
CA ARG A 363 -6.28 -14.33 -11.59
C ARG A 363 -5.54 -13.77 -10.36
N TYR A 364 -5.00 -12.56 -10.44
CA TYR A 364 -4.17 -12.01 -9.38
C TYR A 364 -4.72 -10.69 -8.85
N LEU A 365 -4.77 -10.60 -7.53
CA LEU A 365 -5.11 -9.39 -6.79
C LEU A 365 -3.90 -8.97 -5.95
N VAL A 366 -3.62 -7.67 -5.90
CA VAL A 366 -2.74 -7.08 -4.88
C VAL A 366 -3.57 -6.39 -3.82
N TYR A 367 -3.08 -6.36 -2.58
CA TYR A 367 -3.79 -5.74 -1.44
C TYR A 367 -2.84 -4.97 -0.52
N HIS A 368 -3.35 -3.93 0.12
CA HIS A 368 -2.61 -3.16 1.11
C HIS A 368 -2.85 -3.69 2.52
N GLU A 369 -4.10 -3.67 2.98
CA GLU A 369 -4.45 -4.00 4.36
C GLU A 369 -5.17 -5.35 4.45
N LYS A 370 -4.65 -6.22 5.33
CA LYS A 370 -5.26 -7.49 5.70
C LYS A 370 -5.55 -7.48 7.19
N VAL A 371 -6.80 -7.77 7.54
CA VAL A 371 -7.30 -7.70 8.91
C VAL A 371 -7.93 -9.02 9.32
N LYS A 372 -7.71 -9.45 10.56
CA LYS A 372 -8.37 -10.61 11.14
C LYS A 372 -9.46 -10.17 12.11
N THR A 373 -10.70 -10.55 11.82
CA THR A 373 -11.84 -10.39 12.72
C THR A 373 -12.44 -11.79 12.99
N SER A 374 -13.54 -12.15 12.34
CA SER A 374 -14.10 -13.51 12.33
C SER A 374 -13.34 -14.44 11.37
N LYS A 375 -12.97 -13.90 10.21
CA LYS A 375 -12.11 -14.53 9.20
C LYS A 375 -10.98 -13.57 8.84
N VAL A 376 -10.04 -14.01 8.01
CA VAL A 376 -8.99 -13.15 7.47
C VAL A 376 -9.54 -12.44 6.23
N TYR A 377 -9.65 -11.12 6.31
CA TYR A 377 -10.22 -10.27 5.27
C TYR A 377 -9.16 -9.36 4.64
N LEU A 378 -9.21 -9.22 3.32
CA LEU A 378 -8.54 -8.15 2.58
C LEU A 378 -9.45 -6.93 2.58
N ARG A 379 -9.00 -5.81 3.17
CA ARG A 379 -9.82 -4.60 3.31
C ARG A 379 -9.99 -3.86 1.98
N ASP A 380 -8.96 -3.94 1.16
CA ASP A 380 -8.83 -3.35 -0.16
C ASP A 380 -8.10 -4.33 -1.08
N ALA A 381 -8.42 -4.31 -2.36
CA ALA A 381 -7.72 -5.11 -3.36
C ALA A 381 -7.77 -4.48 -4.75
N SER A 382 -6.88 -4.92 -5.64
CA SER A 382 -6.87 -4.50 -7.04
C SER A 382 -6.40 -5.62 -7.95
N ALA A 383 -7.17 -5.87 -9.01
CA ALA A 383 -6.80 -6.85 -10.02
C ALA A 383 -5.61 -6.36 -10.84
N VAL A 384 -4.58 -7.20 -10.96
CA VAL A 384 -3.34 -6.90 -11.69
C VAL A 384 -3.03 -7.99 -12.69
N SER A 385 -2.43 -7.64 -13.82
CA SER A 385 -2.00 -8.61 -14.82
C SER A 385 -0.76 -9.41 -14.33
N PRO A 386 -0.36 -10.48 -15.04
CA PRO A 386 0.82 -11.27 -14.69
C PRO A 386 2.16 -10.53 -14.79
N TYR A 387 2.32 -9.64 -15.78
CA TYR A 387 3.62 -9.00 -16.06
C TYR A 387 4.15 -8.11 -14.92
N PRO A 388 3.33 -7.28 -14.23
CA PRO A 388 3.78 -6.57 -13.04
C PRO A 388 4.33 -7.48 -11.93
N LEU A 389 3.73 -8.65 -11.72
CA LEU A 389 4.21 -9.63 -10.74
C LEU A 389 5.54 -10.25 -11.18
N LEU A 390 5.69 -10.52 -12.47
CA LEU A 390 6.96 -10.97 -13.05
C LEU A 390 8.04 -9.88 -12.97
N LEU A 391 7.70 -8.60 -13.14
CA LEU A 391 8.69 -7.52 -13.14
C LEU A 391 9.09 -7.08 -11.74
N PHE A 392 8.13 -6.86 -10.84
CA PHE A 392 8.38 -6.32 -9.49
C PHE A 392 8.36 -7.36 -8.37
N GLY A 393 8.04 -8.61 -8.70
CA GLY A 393 8.04 -9.69 -7.72
C GLY A 393 9.45 -10.14 -7.30
N GLY A 394 9.52 -11.19 -6.50
CA GLY A 394 10.80 -11.71 -6.01
C GLY A 394 11.53 -12.61 -7.01
N ARG A 395 12.11 -13.71 -6.54
CA ARG A 395 12.99 -14.59 -7.33
C ARG A 395 12.24 -15.24 -8.48
N VAL A 396 12.81 -15.12 -9.70
CA VAL A 396 12.23 -15.69 -10.93
C VAL A 396 12.96 -16.97 -11.32
N GLU A 397 12.24 -18.08 -11.31
CA GLU A 397 12.72 -19.42 -11.68
C GLU A 397 11.98 -19.94 -12.92
N VAL A 398 12.67 -20.72 -13.76
CA VAL A 398 12.13 -21.21 -15.03
C VAL A 398 12.15 -22.72 -15.07
N GLN A 399 10.97 -23.31 -15.19
CA GLN A 399 10.80 -24.75 -15.35
C GLN A 399 10.67 -25.07 -16.84
N HIS A 400 11.78 -25.45 -17.46
CA HIS A 400 11.89 -25.64 -18.90
C HIS A 400 10.94 -26.73 -19.43
N GLY A 401 10.71 -27.81 -18.66
CA GLY A 401 9.86 -28.93 -19.06
C GLY A 401 8.38 -28.58 -19.21
N GLU A 402 7.88 -27.61 -18.43
CA GLU A 402 6.44 -27.27 -18.38
C GLU A 402 6.11 -25.92 -19.05
N SER A 403 7.11 -25.20 -19.55
CA SER A 403 6.98 -23.80 -20.00
C SER A 403 6.31 -22.92 -18.92
N GLU A 404 6.78 -23.09 -17.70
CA GLU A 404 6.28 -22.40 -16.51
C GLU A 404 7.38 -21.54 -15.88
N ILE A 405 7.02 -20.32 -15.51
CA ILE A 405 7.85 -19.37 -14.77
C ILE A 405 7.24 -19.24 -13.39
N THR A 406 8.04 -19.41 -12.35
CA THR A 406 7.61 -19.22 -10.96
C THR A 406 8.23 -17.97 -10.37
N VAL A 407 7.46 -17.23 -9.57
CA VAL A 407 7.92 -16.10 -8.74
C VAL A 407 7.76 -16.46 -7.27
N ASP A 408 8.86 -16.37 -6.51
CA ASP A 408 8.95 -16.77 -5.09
C ASP A 408 8.44 -18.19 -4.80
N GLY A 409 8.58 -19.08 -5.79
CA GLY A 409 8.23 -20.50 -5.68
C GLY A 409 6.73 -20.81 -5.57
N TRP A 410 5.83 -19.83 -5.60
CA TRP A 410 4.38 -20.07 -5.43
C TRP A 410 3.48 -19.40 -6.47
N LEU A 411 3.92 -18.29 -7.07
CA LEU A 411 3.19 -17.66 -8.17
C LEU A 411 3.65 -18.29 -9.48
N ALA A 412 2.77 -19.06 -10.13
CA ALA A 412 3.10 -19.80 -11.33
C ALA A 412 2.48 -19.17 -12.59
N PHE A 413 3.30 -18.99 -13.63
CA PHE A 413 2.92 -18.33 -14.88
C PHE A 413 3.29 -19.20 -16.07
N ARG A 414 2.31 -19.55 -16.89
CA ARG A 414 2.57 -20.27 -18.14
C ARG A 414 3.07 -19.29 -19.20
N ALA A 415 4.35 -19.37 -19.53
CA ALA A 415 4.99 -18.48 -20.49
C ALA A 415 6.27 -19.12 -21.07
N HIS A 416 6.62 -18.70 -22.28
CA HIS A 416 7.85 -19.17 -22.93
C HIS A 416 9.10 -18.72 -22.14
N PRO A 417 10.14 -19.56 -21.96
CA PRO A 417 11.35 -19.22 -21.20
C PRO A 417 12.01 -17.88 -21.58
N LYS A 418 11.92 -17.50 -22.86
CA LYS A 418 12.36 -16.18 -23.37
C LYS A 418 11.76 -14.99 -22.60
N VAL A 419 10.52 -15.10 -22.11
CA VAL A 419 9.88 -14.06 -21.30
C VAL A 419 10.64 -13.87 -19.98
N ALA A 420 11.05 -14.96 -19.32
CA ALA A 420 11.84 -14.88 -18.09
C ALA A 420 13.20 -14.21 -18.32
N VAL A 421 13.87 -14.54 -19.43
CA VAL A 421 15.15 -13.91 -19.80
C VAL A 421 14.98 -12.41 -20.02
N LEU A 422 13.94 -12.01 -20.75
CA LEU A 422 13.61 -10.60 -20.96
C LEU A 422 13.34 -9.88 -19.64
N VAL A 423 12.51 -10.45 -18.76
CA VAL A 423 12.19 -9.88 -17.45
C VAL A 423 13.44 -9.72 -16.59
N LYS A 424 14.34 -10.73 -16.55
CA LYS A 424 15.61 -10.64 -15.82
C LYS A 424 16.49 -9.52 -16.36
N LEU A 425 16.58 -9.37 -17.68
CA LEU A 425 17.33 -8.28 -18.32
C LEU A 425 16.73 -6.91 -17.98
N LEU A 426 15.39 -6.76 -18.06
CA LEU A 426 14.71 -5.52 -17.71
C LEU A 426 14.95 -5.13 -16.26
N ARG A 427 14.82 -6.07 -15.30
CA ARG A 427 15.11 -5.81 -13.89
C ARG A 427 16.52 -5.29 -13.67
N ARG A 428 17.51 -5.93 -14.29
CA ARG A 428 18.92 -5.50 -14.21
C ARG A 428 19.11 -4.10 -14.77
N ARG A 429 18.53 -3.80 -15.94
CA ARG A 429 18.65 -2.47 -16.57
C ARG A 429 17.95 -1.37 -15.76
N MET A 430 16.83 -1.68 -15.12
CA MET A 430 16.15 -0.76 -14.20
C MET A 430 17.00 -0.47 -12.96
N ASP A 431 17.68 -1.47 -12.43
CA ASP A 431 18.59 -1.32 -11.29
C ASP A 431 19.86 -0.53 -11.67
N GLU A 432 20.42 -0.74 -12.87
CA GLU A 432 21.47 0.12 -13.46
C GLU A 432 21.00 1.59 -13.55
N LEU A 433 19.76 1.83 -13.99
CA LEU A 433 19.18 3.17 -14.07
C LEU A 433 19.04 3.83 -12.69
N LEU A 434 18.60 3.09 -11.67
CA LEU A 434 18.51 3.59 -10.29
C LEU A 434 19.89 3.90 -9.71
N ARG A 435 20.91 3.07 -9.97
CA ARG A 435 22.31 3.34 -9.58
C ARG A 435 22.83 4.61 -10.22
N HIS A 436 22.55 4.81 -11.51
CA HIS A 436 22.94 6.02 -12.21
C HIS A 436 22.32 7.26 -11.57
N GLN A 437 21.07 7.19 -11.11
CA GLN A 437 20.40 8.30 -10.43
C GLN A 437 21.02 8.66 -9.07
N ILE A 438 21.65 7.70 -8.37
CA ILE A 438 22.41 7.97 -7.15
C ILE A 438 23.66 8.80 -7.48
N GLN A 439 24.35 8.47 -8.58
CA GLN A 439 25.57 9.15 -9.00
C GLN A 439 25.30 10.53 -9.61
N PHE A 440 24.17 10.69 -10.30
CA PHE A 440 23.80 11.93 -10.97
C PHE A 440 22.37 12.39 -10.63
N PRO A 441 22.11 12.86 -9.39
CA PRO A 441 20.76 13.24 -8.94
C PRO A 441 20.11 14.37 -9.75
N ASP A 442 20.91 15.26 -10.34
CA ASP A 442 20.42 16.40 -11.13
C ASP A 442 19.92 16.02 -12.54
N GLN A 443 20.19 14.78 -12.99
CA GLN A 443 19.73 14.31 -14.28
C GLN A 443 18.30 13.76 -14.18
N ASP A 444 17.46 14.10 -15.15
CA ASP A 444 16.12 13.53 -15.22
C ASP A 444 16.19 12.07 -15.67
N ILE A 445 15.83 11.18 -14.75
CA ILE A 445 15.79 9.73 -14.96
C ILE A 445 14.93 9.33 -16.17
N THR A 446 13.88 10.11 -16.47
CA THR A 446 12.99 9.84 -17.61
C THR A 446 13.64 10.17 -18.96
N SER A 447 14.60 11.10 -18.98
CA SER A 447 15.31 11.48 -20.20
C SER A 447 16.44 10.51 -20.52
N HIS A 448 17.25 10.13 -19.53
CA HIS A 448 18.34 9.18 -19.71
C HIS A 448 17.83 7.75 -19.97
N GLY A 449 16.75 7.36 -19.29
CA GLY A 449 16.18 6.02 -19.36
C GLY A 449 15.03 5.83 -20.36
N SER A 450 14.68 6.83 -21.18
CA SER A 450 13.42 6.86 -21.94
C SER A 450 13.14 5.57 -22.71
N GLN A 451 14.09 5.06 -23.51
CA GLN A 451 13.88 3.85 -24.31
C GLN A 451 13.56 2.61 -23.46
N LEU A 452 14.25 2.46 -22.32
CA LEU A 452 14.01 1.35 -21.38
C LEU A 452 12.66 1.51 -20.69
N ILE A 453 12.35 2.72 -20.23
CA ILE A 453 11.10 3.07 -19.54
C ILE A 453 9.93 2.84 -20.49
N ASP A 454 10.00 3.33 -21.72
CA ASP A 454 8.95 3.22 -22.73
C ASP A 454 8.72 1.76 -23.13
N ALA A 455 9.79 0.98 -23.32
CA ALA A 455 9.67 -0.46 -23.61
C ALA A 455 9.04 -1.24 -22.44
N THR A 456 9.42 -0.89 -21.21
CA THR A 456 8.88 -1.52 -20.00
C THR A 456 7.41 -1.11 -19.78
N ALA A 457 7.09 0.16 -19.98
CA ALA A 457 5.73 0.68 -19.91
C ALA A 457 4.83 0.03 -20.96
N ALA A 458 5.33 -0.15 -22.19
CA ALA A 458 4.62 -0.87 -23.25
C ALA A 458 4.35 -2.33 -22.88
N LEU A 459 5.32 -3.03 -22.28
CA LEU A 459 5.13 -4.41 -21.78
C LEU A 459 4.04 -4.46 -20.70
N LEU A 460 4.10 -3.55 -19.73
CA LEU A 460 3.13 -3.49 -18.62
C LEU A 460 1.73 -3.05 -19.07
N ALA A 461 1.66 -2.21 -20.10
CA ALA A 461 0.42 -1.76 -20.72
C ALA A 461 -0.20 -2.83 -21.65
N SER A 462 0.62 -3.73 -22.20
CA SER A 462 0.13 -4.78 -23.10
C SER A 462 -0.59 -5.88 -22.31
N GLU A 463 -1.92 -5.90 -22.37
CA GLU A 463 -2.72 -7.04 -21.95
C GLU A 463 -2.82 -8.08 -23.07
N ALA A 464 -2.05 -9.17 -22.97
CA ALA A 464 -2.44 -10.45 -23.56
C ALA A 464 -1.69 -11.59 -22.85
N VAL A 465 -2.43 -12.49 -22.20
CA VAL A 465 -2.62 -13.89 -22.66
C VAL A 465 -3.41 -14.69 -21.61
N VAL A 466 -4.60 -15.10 -22.06
CA VAL A 466 -5.41 -16.28 -21.73
C VAL A 466 -4.85 -17.18 -20.62
N SER A 467 -5.44 -17.07 -19.44
CA SER A 467 -5.42 -18.11 -18.42
C SER A 467 -6.30 -19.30 -18.82
N LYS A 468 -5.81 -20.24 -19.66
CA LYS A 468 -6.43 -21.58 -19.72
C LYS A 468 -6.08 -22.36 -18.44
N PRO A 469 -7.01 -23.13 -17.85
CA PRO A 469 -6.69 -23.96 -16.69
C PRO A 469 -5.63 -25.02 -17.06
N PRO A 470 -4.81 -25.48 -16.11
CA PRO A 470 -4.00 -26.67 -16.31
C PRO A 470 -4.94 -27.83 -16.64
N ALA A 471 -4.70 -28.51 -17.76
CA ALA A 471 -5.38 -29.74 -18.06
C ALA A 471 -5.02 -30.73 -16.95
N ALA A 472 -6.02 -31.29 -16.27
CA ALA A 472 -5.83 -32.42 -15.38
C ALA A 472 -4.98 -33.47 -16.11
N GLY A 473 -3.89 -33.90 -15.49
CA GLY A 473 -2.99 -34.89 -16.05
C GLY A 473 -3.79 -36.08 -16.54
N LYS A 474 -3.80 -36.30 -17.86
CA LYS A 474 -4.18 -37.60 -18.42
C LYS A 474 -3.17 -38.58 -17.86
N LYS A 475 -3.57 -39.37 -16.85
CA LYS A 475 -2.91 -40.63 -16.56
C LYS A 475 -2.87 -41.40 -17.87
N GLY A 476 -1.66 -41.66 -18.37
CA GLY A 476 -1.46 -42.57 -19.48
C GLY A 476 -2.04 -43.93 -19.10
N ALA A 477 -3.16 -44.30 -19.70
CA ALA A 477 -3.52 -45.69 -19.83
C ALA A 477 -2.56 -46.27 -20.88
N GLY A 478 -1.43 -46.79 -20.39
CA GLY A 478 -0.55 -47.65 -21.18
C GLY A 478 -1.32 -48.89 -21.60
N GLY A 479 -1.27 -49.20 -22.88
CA GLY A 479 -1.78 -50.45 -23.41
C GLY A 479 -1.05 -51.64 -22.79
N GLY A 480 -1.83 -52.62 -22.34
CA GLY A 480 -1.40 -54.00 -22.16
C GLY A 480 -2.28 -54.84 -23.06
N GLY A 481 -1.75 -55.25 -24.22
CA GLY A 481 -2.30 -56.36 -24.98
C GLY A 481 -1.92 -57.68 -24.31
N GLY A 482 -2.81 -58.67 -24.40
CA GLY A 482 -2.48 -60.05 -24.06
C GLY A 482 -3.69 -60.95 -23.81
N GLY A 483 -4.03 -61.76 -24.82
CA GLY A 483 -4.54 -63.14 -24.64
C GLY A 483 -6.06 -63.36 -24.69
N GLY A 484 -6.52 -64.09 -25.70
CA GLY A 484 -7.85 -64.69 -25.79
C GLY A 484 -8.42 -64.65 -27.20
#